data_AF-A0A962IM73-F1
#
_entry.id   AF-A0A962IM73-F1
#
_cell.length_a   1.000
_cell.length_b   1.000
_cell.length_c   1.000
_cell.angle_alpha   90.00
_cell.angle_beta   90.00
_cell.angle_gamma   90.00
#
_symmetry.space_group_name_H-M   'P 1'
#
loop_
_entity.id
_entity.type
_entity.pdbx_description
1 polymer ?
#
loop_
_entity_poly.entity_id
_entity_poly.type
_entity_poly.pdbx_seq_one_letter_code
_entity_poly.pdbx_strand_id
1 'polypeptide(L)'
;MADQLLPVRRALLSVSDKRDLLPLAQGLVELGVQLLSTGGTARALRDAGLPVTDVSSVTGFPEIMDGRVKTLHPRIHGGLLGRAGIDDAVMAEHGIEPIDLLVVNLYPFQATIARDGVTEPEA
;
A
#
# COMPACT_ATOMS: atom_id res chain seq x y z
N MET A 1 -14.65 7.99 -24.32
CA MET A 1 -13.57 8.28 -23.35
C MET A 1 -13.97 7.99 -21.90
N ALA A 2 -15.21 8.26 -21.47
CA ALA A 2 -15.68 7.89 -20.13
C ALA A 2 -15.78 6.35 -19.90
N ASP A 3 -15.81 5.57 -20.98
CA ASP A 3 -16.00 4.11 -20.99
C ASP A 3 -14.72 3.30 -20.66
N GLN A 4 -13.68 3.95 -20.13
CA GLN A 4 -12.38 3.32 -19.82
C GLN A 4 -11.86 3.62 -18.39
N LEU A 5 -12.64 4.34 -17.57
CA LEU A 5 -12.23 4.61 -16.19
C LEU A 5 -12.68 3.46 -15.29
N LEU A 6 -11.72 2.71 -14.76
CA LEU A 6 -11.98 1.70 -13.74
C LEU A 6 -12.25 2.39 -12.40
N PRO A 7 -13.33 2.04 -11.69
CA PRO A 7 -13.60 2.59 -10.37
C PRO A 7 -12.54 2.11 -9.39
N VAL A 8 -11.99 3.03 -8.59
CA VAL A 8 -11.09 2.69 -7.49
C VAL A 8 -11.92 2.10 -6.35
N ARG A 9 -11.69 0.84 -6.01
CA ARG A 9 -12.35 0.14 -4.91
C ARG A 9 -11.39 -0.14 -3.77
N ARG A 10 -10.11 -0.40 -4.09
CA ARG A 10 -9.05 -0.75 -3.12
C ARG A 10 -7.79 0.05 -3.39
N ALA A 11 -7.24 0.67 -2.33
CA ALA A 11 -6.02 1.46 -2.41
C ALA A 11 -4.95 0.94 -1.43
N LEU A 12 -3.75 0.65 -1.92
CA LEU A 12 -2.58 0.33 -1.10
C LEU A 12 -1.76 1.59 -0.86
N LEU A 13 -1.68 2.02 0.41
CA LEU A 13 -0.93 3.20 0.85
C LEU A 13 0.33 2.76 1.60
N SER A 14 1.50 3.09 1.08
CA SER A 14 2.80 2.78 1.70
C SER A 14 3.78 3.92 1.46
N VAL A 15 3.81 4.90 2.37
CA VAL A 15 4.58 6.12 2.18
C VAL A 15 5.61 6.34 3.30
N SER A 16 6.83 6.71 2.90
CA SER A 16 7.85 7.22 3.80
C SER A 16 7.47 8.62 4.29
N ASP A 17 7.28 9.54 3.35
CA ASP A 17 6.80 10.90 3.59
C ASP A 17 5.27 10.93 3.67
N LYS A 18 4.74 11.42 4.80
CA LYS A 18 3.31 11.38 5.14
C LYS A 18 2.60 12.73 4.94
N ARG A 19 3.27 13.72 4.32
CA ARG A 19 2.62 14.97 3.93
C ARG A 19 1.37 14.67 3.11
N ASP A 20 0.26 15.30 3.50
CA ASP A 20 -1.06 15.18 2.88
C ASP A 20 -1.64 13.75 2.78
N LEU A 21 -1.07 12.78 3.52
CA LEU A 21 -1.58 11.41 3.58
C LEU A 21 -3.02 11.37 4.13
N LEU A 22 -3.29 12.10 5.21
CA LEU A 22 -4.59 12.03 5.90
C LEU A 22 -5.72 12.64 5.06
N PRO A 23 -5.60 13.85 4.47
CA PRO A 23 -6.62 14.37 3.57
C PRO A 23 -6.90 13.46 2.37
N LEU A 24 -5.85 12.87 1.77
CA LEU A 24 -6.00 11.91 0.68
C LEU A 24 -6.78 10.67 1.12
N ALA A 25 -6.38 10.07 2.24
CA ALA A 25 -7.00 8.85 2.76
C ALA A 25 -8.45 9.07 3.21
N GLN A 26 -8.73 10.23 3.81
CA GLN A 26 -10.09 10.64 4.16
C GLN A 26 -10.99 10.70 2.92
N GLY A 27 -10.55 11.38 1.85
CA GLY A 27 -11.32 11.46 0.61
C GLY A 27 -11.54 10.09 -0.05
N LEU A 28 -10.55 9.20 0.01
CA LEU A 28 -10.71 7.82 -0.46
C LEU A 28 -11.78 7.05 0.34
N VAL A 29 -11.77 7.17 1.66
CA VAL A 29 -12.79 6.53 2.53
C VAL A 29 -14.18 7.09 2.28
N GLU A 30 -14.32 8.41 2.08
CA GLU A 30 -15.60 9.05 1.75
C GLU A 30 -16.18 8.58 0.41
N LEU A 31 -15.31 8.19 -0.53
CA LEU A 31 -15.69 7.56 -1.80
C LEU A 31 -15.96 6.04 -1.68
N GLY A 32 -15.86 5.47 -0.47
CA GLY A 32 -16.06 4.04 -0.22
C GLY A 32 -14.88 3.16 -0.60
N VAL A 33 -13.68 3.73 -0.79
CA VAL A 33 -12.47 2.97 -1.11
C VAL A 33 -11.95 2.28 0.15
N GLN A 34 -11.67 0.99 0.03
CA GLN A 34 -11.00 0.23 1.09
C GLN A 34 -9.50 0.57 1.11
N LEU A 35 -9.01 1.02 2.26
CA LEU A 35 -7.59 1.29 2.47
C LEU A 35 -6.85 0.03 2.92
N LEU A 36 -5.75 -0.27 2.25
CA LEU A 36 -4.74 -1.25 2.66
C LEU A 36 -3.46 -0.51 3.04
N SER A 37 -2.82 -0.87 4.13
CA SER A 37 -1.55 -0.27 4.51
C SER A 37 -0.71 -1.18 5.41
N THR A 38 0.49 -0.71 5.76
CA THR A 38 1.40 -1.43 6.66
C THR A 38 2.32 -0.47 7.42
N GLY A 39 2.91 -0.95 8.51
CA GLY A 39 3.91 -0.24 9.32
C GLY A 39 3.46 1.16 9.75
N GLY A 40 4.37 2.12 9.64
CA GLY A 40 4.12 3.51 10.06
C GLY A 40 3.00 4.21 9.30
N THR A 41 2.67 3.80 8.07
CA THR A 41 1.55 4.37 7.30
C THR A 41 0.22 3.89 7.86
N ALA A 42 0.06 2.58 8.09
CA ALA A 42 -1.15 2.03 8.70
C ALA A 42 -1.39 2.62 10.10
N ARG A 43 -0.32 2.76 10.89
CA ARG A 43 -0.41 3.40 12.21
C ARG A 43 -0.93 4.84 12.11
N ALA A 44 -0.37 5.66 11.23
CA ALA A 44 -0.81 7.05 11.06
C ALA A 44 -2.30 7.15 10.66
N LEU A 45 -2.77 6.25 9.79
CA LEU A 45 -4.18 6.18 9.39
C LEU A 45 -5.09 5.78 10.56
N ARG A 46 -4.71 4.74 11.32
CA ARG A 46 -5.47 4.28 12.51
C ARG A 46 -5.52 5.34 13.61
N ASP A 47 -4.40 5.99 13.88
CA ASP A 47 -4.30 7.06 14.89
C ASP A 47 -5.19 8.27 14.53
N ALA A 48 -5.46 8.48 13.23
CA ALA A 48 -6.40 9.48 12.73
C ALA A 48 -7.87 8.99 12.69
N GLY A 49 -8.16 7.77 13.16
CA GLY A 49 -9.50 7.19 13.18
C GLY A 49 -9.99 6.65 11.83
N LEU A 50 -9.12 6.54 10.82
CA LEU A 50 -9.48 6.03 9.50
C LEU A 50 -9.50 4.49 9.49
N PRO A 51 -10.51 3.87 8.86
CA PRO A 51 -10.53 2.42 8.67
C PRO A 51 -9.41 2.01 7.70
N VAL A 52 -8.56 1.09 8.12
CA VAL A 52 -7.47 0.57 7.29
C VAL A 52 -7.25 -0.91 7.59
N THR A 53 -7.12 -1.71 6.54
CA THR A 53 -6.76 -3.12 6.62
C THR A 53 -5.24 -3.26 6.59
N ASP A 54 -4.69 -4.02 7.54
CA ASP A 54 -3.26 -4.34 7.53
C ASP A 54 -2.92 -5.35 6.42
N VAL A 55 -1.81 -5.11 5.71
CA VAL A 55 -1.30 -6.03 4.70
C VAL A 55 -1.11 -7.45 5.25
N SER A 56 -0.66 -7.60 6.50
CA SER A 56 -0.50 -8.92 7.14
C SER A 56 -1.82 -9.67 7.30
N SER A 57 -2.95 -8.97 7.49
CA SER A 57 -4.27 -9.59 7.50
C SER A 57 -4.68 -10.11 6.13
N VAL A 58 -4.27 -9.44 5.05
CA VAL A 58 -4.52 -9.88 3.67
C VAL A 58 -3.64 -11.06 3.28
N THR A 59 -2.34 -10.99 3.60
CA THR A 59 -1.38 -12.03 3.24
C THR A 59 -1.47 -13.26 4.14
N GLY A 60 -1.92 -13.10 5.39
CA GLY A 60 -1.81 -14.13 6.42
C GLY A 60 -0.37 -14.36 6.89
N PHE A 61 0.57 -13.50 6.48
CA PHE A 61 1.99 -13.62 6.79
C PHE A 61 2.41 -12.51 7.77
N PRO A 62 3.12 -12.83 8.86
CA PRO A 62 3.53 -11.83 9.85
C PRO A 62 4.60 -10.88 9.30
N GLU A 63 4.76 -9.73 9.94
CA GLU A 63 5.88 -8.84 9.65
C GLU A 63 7.19 -9.44 10.19
N ILE A 64 8.19 -9.59 9.32
CA ILE A 64 9.53 -10.12 9.64
C ILE A 64 10.61 -9.23 9.05
N MET A 65 11.87 -9.42 9.48
CA MET A 65 13.04 -8.70 8.96
C MET A 65 12.88 -7.17 8.99
N ASP A 66 12.33 -6.66 10.10
CA ASP A 66 12.04 -5.23 10.28
C ASP A 66 11.20 -4.64 9.14
N GLY A 67 10.25 -5.45 8.64
CA GLY A 67 9.31 -5.04 7.60
C GLY A 67 9.87 -5.05 6.17
N ARG A 68 11.09 -5.53 5.94
CA ARG A 68 11.73 -5.58 4.61
C ARG A 68 10.95 -6.34 3.54
N VAL A 69 10.19 -7.35 3.92
CA VAL A 69 9.52 -8.28 2.97
C VAL A 69 8.00 -8.31 3.10
N LYS A 70 7.40 -7.39 3.85
CA LYS A 70 5.97 -7.45 4.21
C LYS A 70 4.99 -7.35 3.06
N THR A 71 5.35 -6.68 1.97
CA THR A 71 4.50 -6.54 0.77
C THR A 71 4.89 -7.51 -0.35
N LEU A 72 6.02 -8.23 -0.23
CA LEU A 72 6.53 -9.17 -1.24
C LEU A 72 5.75 -10.50 -1.20
N HIS A 73 4.45 -10.41 -1.48
CA HIS A 73 3.52 -11.53 -1.38
C HIS A 73 2.60 -11.60 -2.62
N PRO A 74 2.27 -12.80 -3.14
CA PRO A 74 1.39 -12.94 -4.31
C PRO A 74 0.02 -12.29 -4.15
N ARG A 75 -0.57 -12.29 -2.95
CA ARG A 75 -1.85 -11.59 -2.69
C ARG A 75 -1.77 -10.07 -2.82
N ILE A 76 -0.58 -9.48 -2.71
CA ILE A 76 -0.39 -8.03 -2.90
C ILE A 76 0.00 -7.77 -4.36
N HIS A 77 1.06 -8.40 -4.84
CA HIS A 77 1.55 -8.16 -6.21
C HIS A 77 0.59 -8.70 -7.28
N GLY A 78 -0.11 -9.80 -7.03
CA GLY A 78 -1.17 -10.27 -7.93
C GLY A 78 -2.37 -9.32 -7.99
N GLY A 79 -2.70 -8.63 -6.89
CA GLY A 79 -3.72 -7.59 -6.88
C GLY A 79 -3.32 -6.35 -7.70
N LEU A 80 -2.02 -6.02 -7.72
CA LEU A 80 -1.46 -4.90 -8.50
C LEU A 80 -1.22 -5.24 -9.97
N LEU A 81 -0.84 -6.48 -10.28
CA LEU A 81 -0.40 -6.90 -11.62
C LEU A 81 -1.46 -7.66 -12.41
N GLY A 82 -2.56 -8.06 -11.77
CA GLY A 82 -3.65 -8.79 -12.41
C GLY A 82 -4.30 -7.99 -13.53
N ARG A 83 -4.47 -8.60 -14.70
CA ARG A 83 -5.11 -7.96 -15.85
C ARG A 83 -6.62 -8.19 -15.79
N ALA A 84 -7.37 -7.10 -15.66
CA ALA A 84 -8.83 -7.14 -15.60
C ALA A 84 -9.43 -7.89 -16.81
N GLY A 85 -10.33 -8.82 -16.55
CA GLY A 85 -11.00 -9.64 -17.57
C GLY A 85 -10.15 -10.77 -18.16
N ILE A 86 -8.86 -10.86 -17.82
CA ILE A 86 -7.96 -11.93 -18.29
C ILE A 86 -7.56 -12.83 -17.12
N ASP A 87 -7.14 -12.25 -16.00
CA ASP A 87 -6.61 -12.99 -14.86
C ASP A 87 -7.64 -13.15 -13.72
N ASP A 88 -8.86 -12.63 -13.87
CA ASP A 88 -9.90 -12.61 -12.84
C ASP A 88 -10.18 -13.99 -12.24
N ALA A 89 -10.23 -15.04 -13.07
CA ALA A 89 -10.52 -16.40 -12.63
C ALA A 89 -9.41 -16.98 -11.73
N VAL A 90 -8.15 -16.83 -12.12
CA VAL A 90 -7.00 -17.33 -11.33
C VAL A 90 -6.77 -16.48 -10.07
N MET A 91 -7.04 -15.17 -10.15
CA MET A 91 -7.03 -14.30 -8.98
C MET A 91 -8.08 -14.73 -7.96
N ALA A 92 -9.32 -14.97 -8.41
CA ALA A 92 -10.40 -15.44 -7.55
C ALA A 92 -10.10 -16.81 -6.92
N GLU A 93 -9.55 -17.76 -7.69
CA GLU A 93 -9.14 -19.08 -7.20
C GLU A 93 -8.17 -19.00 -6.01
N HIS A 94 -7.26 -18.02 -6.03
CA HIS A 94 -6.24 -17.86 -5.00
C HIS A 94 -6.58 -16.78 -3.95
N GLY A 95 -7.80 -16.24 -3.97
CA GLY A 95 -8.22 -15.19 -3.05
C GLY A 95 -7.41 -13.90 -3.19
N ILE A 96 -7.04 -13.55 -4.42
CA ILE A 96 -6.34 -12.32 -4.77
C ILE A 96 -7.40 -11.32 -5.23
N GLU A 97 -7.55 -10.24 -4.48
CA GLU A 97 -8.44 -9.15 -4.85
C GLU A 97 -7.65 -8.03 -5.55
N PRO A 98 -8.22 -7.36 -6.57
CA PRO A 98 -7.57 -6.25 -7.25
C PRO A 98 -7.16 -5.11 -6.30
N ILE A 99 -6.09 -4.41 -6.65
CA ILE A 99 -5.67 -3.17 -6.00
C ILE A 99 -5.61 -2.10 -7.10
N ASP A 100 -6.59 -1.20 -7.10
CA ASP A 100 -6.82 -0.26 -8.19
C ASP A 100 -5.94 1.01 -8.08
N LEU A 101 -5.47 1.31 -6.87
CA LEU A 101 -4.63 2.46 -6.58
C LEU A 101 -3.44 2.08 -5.69
N LEU A 102 -2.24 2.47 -6.09
CA LEU A 102 -1.02 2.40 -5.27
C LEU A 102 -0.52 3.80 -4.97
N VAL A 103 -0.50 4.16 -3.70
CA VAL A 103 0.09 5.41 -3.21
C VAL A 103 1.39 5.07 -2.49
N VAL A 104 2.51 5.34 -3.16
CA VAL A 104 3.84 4.99 -2.65
C VAL A 104 4.81 6.14 -2.87
N ASN A 105 5.64 6.41 -1.86
CA ASN A 105 6.86 7.19 -2.01
C ASN A 105 7.98 6.48 -1.25
N LEU A 106 9.20 6.61 -1.76
CA LEU A 106 10.34 5.84 -1.28
C LEU A 106 11.00 6.53 -0.08
N TYR A 107 11.74 5.76 0.70
CA TYR A 107 12.65 6.31 1.69
C TYR A 107 13.58 7.33 1.02
N PRO A 108 13.77 8.54 1.59
CA PRO A 108 14.52 9.61 0.93
C PRO A 108 16.03 9.37 1.03
N PHE A 109 16.52 8.31 0.39
CA PHE A 109 17.90 7.84 0.45
C PHE A 109 18.90 8.96 0.16
N GLN A 110 18.66 9.77 -0.87
CA GLN A 110 19.52 10.91 -1.21
C GLN A 110 19.63 11.92 -0.05
N ALA A 111 18.53 12.20 0.65
CA ALA A 111 18.55 13.10 1.79
C ALA A 111 19.27 12.45 2.98
N THR A 112 19.11 11.14 3.17
CA THR A 112 19.79 10.36 4.22
C THR A 112 21.31 10.43 4.06
N ILE A 113 21.83 10.14 2.87
CA ILE A 113 23.28 10.13 2.61
C ILE A 113 23.90 11.54 2.61
N ALA A 114 23.09 12.58 2.50
CA ALA A 114 23.53 13.98 2.56
C ALA A 114 23.64 14.52 4.00
N ARG A 115 23.20 13.76 5.01
CA ARG A 115 23.30 14.17 6.42
C ARG A 115 24.74 14.03 6.93
N ASP A 116 25.23 15.06 7.60
CA ASP A 116 26.53 15.02 8.27
C ASP A 116 26.57 13.86 9.28
N GLY A 117 27.61 13.03 9.18
CA GLY A 117 27.85 11.91 10.10
C GLY A 117 27.06 10.64 9.83
N VAL A 118 26.34 10.52 8.70
CA VAL A 118 25.70 9.26 8.30
C VAL A 118 26.75 8.16 8.15
N THR A 119 26.46 6.98 8.71
CA THR A 119 27.34 5.81 8.60
C THR A 119 26.93 4.91 7.42
N GLU A 120 27.84 4.06 6.93
CA GLU A 120 27.55 3.11 5.83
C GLU A 120 26.35 2.20 6.12
N PRO A 121 26.13 1.69 7.36
CA PRO A 121 24.92 0.92 7.67
C PRO A 121 23.60 1.73 7.68
N GLU A 122 23.68 3.06 7.79
CA GLU A 122 22.51 3.97 7.81
C GLU A 122 22.18 4.56 6.43
N ALA A 123 23.11 4.45 5.47
CA ALA A 123 22.91 4.77 4.07
C ALA A 123 22.00 3.71 3.43
#